data_AF-A0A520IK01-F1
#
_entry.id   AF-A0A520IK01-F1
#
_cell.length_a   1.000
_cell.length_b   1.000
_cell.length_c   1.000
_cell.angle_alpha   90.00
_cell.angle_beta   90.00
_cell.angle_gamma   90.00
#
_symmetry.space_group_name_H-M   'P 1'
#
loop_
_entity.id
_entity.type
_entity.pdbx_description
1 polymer ?
#
loop_
_entity_poly.entity_id
_entity_poly.type
_entity_poly.pdbx_seq_one_letter_code
_entity_poly.pdbx_strand_id
1 'polypeptide(L)'
;MPAPRKTSNSRSSASPRKKPVVRKRTSKGKKGLSLEWKFAVAALLLVLFSPFYYGYIIKGFSSSWRWIKDIGEDPGYRTYNSFNIKIPKGHLIHGIDVSYYQGKIDWKQVKAMEEDDVAVKFAFIKATEGMFNVDPYFQRNWREAPKAGIICGAYHYFKPKKSGLWQAKFFLQTVKFEAGDLPPVVDIEELNGISSAEMRLELQVFLTHIEKKTDVKPIIYTGLSFYKDYLKGYFDEYPLWVAHYHQPRLKMPAGDWHFWQHSDKAKISGINHVVDFNVFNGDSLKFDSMLIR
;
A
#
# COMPACT_ATOMS: atom_id res chain seq x y z
N MET A 1 -115.56 -50.23 -65.94
CA MET A 1 -116.30 -49.05 -66.44
C MET A 1 -116.90 -48.32 -65.24
N PRO A 2 -117.06 -46.99 -65.18
CA PRO A 2 -116.31 -45.85 -65.76
C PRO A 2 -115.72 -44.93 -64.63
N ALA A 3 -114.55 -44.31 -64.78
CA ALA A 3 -114.29 -42.91 -65.22
C ALA A 3 -114.59 -41.80 -64.16
N PRO A 4 -114.13 -40.53 -64.34
CA PRO A 4 -112.90 -39.99 -63.75
C PRO A 4 -113.11 -38.65 -63.01
N ARG A 5 -112.06 -38.01 -62.44
CA ARG A 5 -111.68 -36.60 -62.75
C ARG A 5 -110.65 -35.95 -61.79
N LYS A 6 -109.75 -35.24 -62.47
CA LYS A 6 -109.21 -33.89 -62.24
C LYS A 6 -108.04 -33.67 -61.27
N THR A 7 -107.01 -33.14 -61.91
CA THR A 7 -105.82 -32.42 -61.47
C THR A 7 -106.13 -31.15 -60.67
N SER A 8 -105.24 -30.79 -59.73
CA SER A 8 -104.80 -29.39 -59.57
C SER A 8 -103.44 -29.34 -58.86
N ASN A 9 -102.52 -28.55 -59.43
CA ASN A 9 -101.24 -28.18 -58.83
C ASN A 9 -101.47 -27.05 -57.81
N SER A 10 -100.85 -27.14 -56.63
CA SER A 10 -100.52 -25.94 -55.85
C SER A 10 -99.08 -26.01 -55.35
N ARG A 11 -98.30 -24.99 -55.72
CA ARG A 11 -96.98 -24.70 -55.16
C ARG A 11 -97.16 -24.16 -53.75
N SER A 12 -96.39 -24.63 -52.78
CA SER A 12 -96.13 -23.87 -51.56
C SER A 12 -94.65 -23.88 -51.21
N SER A 13 -94.21 -22.72 -50.77
CA SER A 13 -92.85 -22.20 -50.64
C SER A 13 -92.03 -22.84 -49.52
N ALA A 14 -90.77 -23.16 -49.83
CA ALA A 14 -89.75 -23.53 -48.85
C ALA A 14 -89.45 -22.37 -47.89
N SER A 15 -89.43 -22.66 -46.59
CA SER A 15 -89.03 -21.76 -45.50
C SER A 15 -87.51 -21.87 -45.24
N PRO A 16 -86.76 -20.77 -45.02
CA PRO A 16 -85.31 -20.81 -44.92
C PRO A 16 -84.81 -21.32 -43.56
N ARG A 17 -83.97 -22.36 -43.60
CA ARG A 17 -83.32 -22.97 -42.42
C ARG A 17 -82.15 -22.11 -41.95
N LYS A 18 -82.22 -21.59 -40.71
CA LYS A 18 -81.15 -20.79 -40.05
C LYS A 18 -79.88 -21.64 -39.84
N LYS A 19 -78.70 -21.08 -40.18
CA LYS A 19 -77.37 -21.67 -39.91
C LYS A 19 -77.03 -21.62 -38.40
N PRO A 20 -76.31 -22.61 -37.83
CA PRO A 20 -75.92 -22.59 -36.43
C PRO A 20 -74.73 -21.64 -36.20
N VAL A 21 -74.80 -20.88 -35.10
CA VAL A 21 -73.77 -19.93 -34.66
C VAL A 21 -72.61 -20.69 -33.99
N VAL A 22 -71.41 -20.55 -34.54
CA VAL A 22 -70.17 -21.08 -33.97
C VAL A 22 -69.75 -20.24 -32.76
N ARG A 23 -69.71 -20.83 -31.55
CA ARG A 23 -69.12 -20.22 -30.35
C ARG A 23 -67.59 -20.15 -30.51
N LYS A 24 -67.03 -18.93 -30.60
CA LYS A 24 -65.58 -18.69 -30.52
C LYS A 24 -65.08 -18.97 -29.10
N ARG A 25 -64.16 -19.94 -28.96
CA ARG A 25 -63.32 -20.11 -27.76
C ARG A 25 -62.35 -18.92 -27.67
N THR A 26 -62.45 -18.12 -26.62
CA THR A 26 -61.44 -17.10 -26.29
C THR A 26 -60.22 -17.77 -25.68
N SER A 27 -59.09 -17.79 -26.38
CA SER A 27 -57.81 -18.18 -25.79
C SER A 27 -57.36 -17.07 -24.83
N LYS A 28 -57.17 -17.41 -23.55
CA LYS A 28 -56.44 -16.54 -22.61
C LYS A 28 -54.97 -16.57 -23.01
N GLY A 29 -54.54 -15.60 -23.82
CA GLY A 29 -53.12 -15.35 -24.05
C GLY A 29 -52.44 -14.99 -22.73
N LYS A 30 -51.36 -15.70 -22.38
CA LYS A 30 -50.46 -15.29 -21.30
C LYS A 30 -49.95 -13.88 -21.64
N LYS A 31 -50.43 -12.85 -20.93
CA LYS A 31 -49.90 -11.49 -21.09
C LYS A 31 -48.44 -11.51 -20.60
N GLY A 32 -47.50 -11.47 -21.53
CA GLY A 32 -46.09 -11.26 -21.21
C GLY A 32 -45.89 -9.93 -20.49
N LEU A 33 -44.77 -9.81 -19.78
CA LEU A 33 -44.37 -8.58 -19.08
C LEU A 33 -44.51 -7.35 -20.00
N SER A 34 -45.11 -6.26 -19.50
CA SER A 34 -45.24 -5.02 -20.27
C SER A 34 -43.87 -4.48 -20.66
N LEU A 35 -43.80 -3.73 -21.77
CA LEU A 35 -42.54 -3.21 -22.31
C LEU A 35 -41.81 -2.32 -21.27
N GLU A 36 -42.55 -1.54 -20.50
CA GLU A 36 -42.05 -0.73 -19.39
C GLU A 36 -41.38 -1.57 -18.31
N TRP A 37 -41.97 -2.72 -17.94
CA TRP A 37 -41.37 -3.63 -16.99
C TRP A 37 -40.12 -4.31 -17.55
N LYS A 38 -40.08 -4.59 -18.86
CA LYS A 38 -38.86 -5.10 -19.51
C LYS A 38 -37.74 -4.07 -19.46
N PHE A 39 -38.03 -2.79 -19.67
CA PHE A 39 -37.05 -1.71 -19.54
C PHE A 39 -36.61 -1.49 -18.09
N ALA A 40 -37.53 -1.54 -17.12
CA ALA A 40 -37.20 -1.42 -15.70
C ALA A 40 -36.35 -2.60 -15.22
N VAL A 41 -36.66 -3.83 -15.65
CA VAL A 41 -35.81 -5.01 -15.37
C VAL A 41 -34.46 -4.87 -16.07
N ALA A 42 -34.40 -4.43 -17.33
CA ALA A 42 -33.13 -4.22 -18.03
C ALA A 42 -32.26 -3.14 -17.37
N ALA A 43 -32.86 -2.04 -16.91
CA ALA A 43 -32.18 -0.98 -16.16
C ALA A 43 -31.68 -1.48 -14.79
N LEU A 44 -32.50 -2.25 -14.07
CA LEU A 44 -32.09 -2.89 -12.81
C LEU A 44 -30.92 -3.86 -13.04
N LEU A 45 -30.99 -4.68 -14.08
CA LEU A 45 -29.91 -5.60 -14.46
C LEU A 45 -28.66 -4.84 -14.89
N LEU A 46 -28.76 -3.72 -15.61
CA LEU A 46 -27.61 -2.87 -15.96
C LEU A 46 -26.95 -2.26 -14.72
N VAL A 47 -27.71 -1.90 -13.70
CA VAL A 47 -27.17 -1.43 -12.41
C VAL A 47 -26.54 -2.60 -11.65
N LEU A 48 -27.22 -3.74 -11.54
CA LEU A 48 -26.74 -4.92 -10.83
C LEU A 48 -25.49 -5.53 -11.49
N PHE A 49 -25.41 -5.54 -12.82
CA PHE A 49 -24.27 -6.00 -13.61
C PHE A 49 -23.28 -4.89 -13.98
N SER A 50 -23.48 -3.67 -13.46
CA SER A 50 -22.50 -2.60 -13.62
C SER A 50 -21.21 -2.99 -12.90
N PRO A 51 -20.03 -2.92 -13.57
CA PRO A 51 -18.74 -3.13 -12.92
C PRO A 51 -18.53 -2.19 -11.72
N PHE A 52 -19.15 -1.01 -11.74
CA PHE A 52 -19.10 -0.04 -10.65
C PHE A 52 -19.91 -0.47 -9.42
N TYR A 53 -21.07 -1.13 -9.62
CA TYR A 53 -21.89 -1.67 -8.54
C TYR A 53 -21.24 -2.87 -7.88
N TYR A 54 -20.68 -3.79 -8.68
CA TYR A 54 -19.87 -4.90 -8.17
C TYR A 54 -18.61 -4.40 -7.45
N GLY A 55 -17.93 -3.38 -7.98
CA GLY A 55 -16.82 -2.73 -7.30
C GLY A 55 -17.21 -2.16 -5.93
N TYR A 56 -18.40 -1.56 -5.81
CA TYR A 56 -18.91 -1.03 -4.55
C TYR A 56 -19.31 -2.12 -3.55
N ILE A 57 -19.97 -3.19 -4.01
CA ILE A 57 -20.35 -4.33 -3.15
C ILE A 57 -19.12 -5.12 -2.71
N ILE A 58 -18.16 -5.40 -3.61
CA ILE A 58 -16.93 -6.12 -3.26
C ILE A 58 -16.08 -5.27 -2.30
N LYS A 59 -15.96 -3.95 -2.53
CA LYS A 59 -15.32 -3.04 -1.56
C LYS A 59 -16.07 -3.00 -0.24
N GLY A 60 -17.40 -2.91 -0.24
CA GLY A 60 -18.21 -2.92 0.97
C GLY A 60 -18.09 -4.22 1.76
N PHE A 61 -18.10 -5.37 1.08
CA PHE A 61 -17.96 -6.68 1.70
C PHE A 61 -16.54 -6.91 2.22
N SER A 62 -15.50 -6.55 1.45
CA SER A 62 -14.11 -6.62 1.91
C SER A 62 -13.84 -5.68 3.08
N SER A 63 -14.36 -4.45 3.06
CA SER A 63 -14.27 -3.50 4.18
C SER A 63 -15.03 -4.01 5.41
N SER A 64 -16.21 -4.59 5.24
CA SER A 64 -16.97 -5.18 6.35
C SER A 64 -16.27 -6.40 6.93
N TRP A 65 -15.70 -7.25 6.08
CA TRP A 65 -14.91 -8.42 6.49
C TRP A 65 -13.61 -8.01 7.19
N ARG A 66 -12.97 -6.93 6.72
CA ARG A 66 -11.79 -6.32 7.36
C ARG A 66 -12.15 -5.79 8.75
N TRP A 67 -13.26 -5.05 8.86
CA TRP A 67 -13.78 -4.58 10.15
C TRP A 67 -14.09 -5.74 11.11
N ILE A 68 -14.68 -6.84 10.64
CA ILE A 68 -14.95 -8.04 11.46
C ILE A 68 -13.64 -8.67 11.97
N LYS A 69 -12.61 -8.80 11.11
CA LYS A 69 -11.30 -9.33 11.51
C LYS A 69 -10.60 -8.46 12.54
N ASP A 70 -10.82 -7.14 12.48
CA ASP A 70 -10.19 -6.17 13.37
C ASP A 70 -10.93 -6.02 14.72
N ILE A 71 -12.04 -6.75 14.94
CA ILE A 71 -12.77 -6.73 16.23
C ILE A 71 -11.86 -7.26 17.34
N GLY A 72 -11.57 -6.40 18.33
CA GLY A 72 -10.71 -6.72 19.47
C GLY A 72 -9.24 -6.38 19.28
N GLU A 73 -8.85 -5.88 18.11
CA GLU A 73 -7.49 -5.34 17.89
C GLU A 73 -7.33 -3.92 18.47
N ASP A 74 -6.08 -3.54 18.72
CA ASP A 74 -5.73 -2.20 19.22
C ASP A 74 -6.18 -1.13 18.20
N PRO A 75 -6.82 -0.03 18.63
CA PRO A 75 -7.29 1.00 17.71
C PRO A 75 -6.16 1.72 16.95
N GLY A 76 -4.92 1.70 17.44
CA GLY A 76 -3.74 2.28 16.80
C GLY A 76 -2.93 1.30 15.96
N TYR A 77 -3.17 -0.01 16.05
CA TYR A 77 -2.36 -1.04 15.42
C TYR A 77 -3.21 -2.12 14.75
N ARG A 78 -2.64 -2.77 13.74
CA ARG A 78 -3.24 -3.97 13.15
C ARG A 78 -2.23 -5.09 13.09
N THR A 79 -2.66 -6.31 13.41
CA THR A 79 -1.79 -7.49 13.32
C THR A 79 -1.75 -7.99 11.88
N TYR A 80 -0.56 -8.09 11.30
CA TYR A 80 -0.36 -8.64 9.97
C TYR A 80 0.36 -9.97 10.10
N ASN A 81 -0.38 -11.06 9.92
CA ASN A 81 0.12 -12.41 10.20
C ASN A 81 1.24 -12.81 9.22
N SER A 82 1.16 -12.35 7.97
CA SER A 82 2.18 -12.67 6.95
C SER A 82 3.51 -12.01 7.28
N PHE A 83 3.46 -10.81 7.86
CA PHE A 83 4.63 -10.06 8.30
C PHE A 83 5.09 -10.40 9.74
N ASN A 84 4.28 -11.15 10.50
CA ASN A 84 4.53 -11.51 11.90
C ASN A 84 4.75 -10.30 12.84
N ILE A 85 4.10 -9.18 12.56
CA ILE A 85 4.24 -7.93 13.33
C ILE A 85 2.91 -7.19 13.44
N LYS A 86 2.87 -6.24 14.38
CA LYS A 86 1.83 -5.22 14.43
C LYS A 86 2.32 -3.98 13.70
N ILE A 87 1.50 -3.45 12.79
CA ILE A 87 1.81 -2.25 12.00
C ILE A 87 0.89 -1.11 12.46
N PRO A 88 1.42 0.10 12.69
CA PRO A 88 0.62 1.24 13.12
C PRO A 88 -0.34 1.68 12.02
N LYS A 89 -1.60 1.94 12.38
CA LYS A 89 -2.63 2.43 11.44
C LYS A 89 -2.34 3.87 11.01
N GLY A 90 -2.83 4.26 9.84
CA GLY A 90 -2.75 5.63 9.34
C GLY A 90 -1.49 5.93 8.51
N HIS A 91 -0.66 4.93 8.23
CA HIS A 91 0.50 5.04 7.35
C HIS A 91 0.32 4.11 6.15
N LEU A 92 0.44 4.66 4.93
CA LEU A 92 0.22 3.91 3.67
C LEU A 92 1.52 3.54 2.97
N ILE A 93 2.66 4.03 3.46
CA ILE A 93 3.97 3.86 2.83
C ILE A 93 4.85 3.15 3.83
N HIS A 94 5.19 1.91 3.48
CA HIS A 94 5.98 1.01 4.29
C HIS A 94 7.30 0.71 3.61
N GLY A 95 8.31 0.44 4.41
CA GLY A 95 9.62 0.08 3.93
C GLY A 95 10.38 -0.73 4.96
N ILE A 96 11.58 -1.12 4.57
CA ILE A 96 12.47 -1.91 5.40
C ILE A 96 13.82 -1.22 5.49
N ASP A 97 14.64 -1.65 6.41
CA ASP A 97 16.06 -1.36 6.36
C ASP A 97 16.87 -2.62 6.57
N VAL A 98 18.00 -2.70 5.85
CA VAL A 98 18.76 -3.94 5.70
C VAL A 98 20.25 -3.68 5.73
N SER A 99 20.98 -4.68 6.20
CA SER A 99 22.43 -4.76 6.19
C SER A 99 22.86 -6.19 5.85
N TYR A 100 24.13 -6.50 6.06
CA TYR A 100 24.64 -7.85 5.94
C TYR A 100 23.93 -8.87 6.85
N TYR A 101 23.30 -8.43 7.96
CA TYR A 101 22.56 -9.31 8.86
C TYR A 101 21.39 -10.02 8.17
N GLN A 102 20.80 -9.41 7.13
CA GLN A 102 19.71 -10.01 6.35
C GLN A 102 20.20 -10.96 5.25
N GLY A 103 21.53 -11.05 5.05
CA GLY A 103 22.15 -11.94 4.08
C GLY A 103 21.73 -11.66 2.64
N LYS A 104 21.59 -12.73 1.84
CA LYS A 104 21.21 -12.62 0.43
C LYS A 104 19.69 -12.45 0.30
N ILE A 105 19.26 -11.28 -0.15
CA ILE A 105 17.85 -10.92 -0.33
C ILE A 105 17.38 -11.23 -1.76
N ASP A 106 16.18 -11.80 -1.88
CA ASP A 106 15.40 -11.86 -3.13
C ASP A 106 14.42 -10.68 -3.20
N TRP A 107 14.86 -9.60 -3.82
CA TRP A 107 14.10 -8.36 -3.92
C TRP A 107 12.80 -8.47 -4.72
N LYS A 108 12.68 -9.46 -5.62
CA LYS A 108 11.43 -9.70 -6.35
C LYS A 108 10.35 -10.26 -5.43
N GLN A 109 10.73 -11.18 -4.54
CA GLN A 109 9.83 -11.70 -3.52
C GLN A 109 9.47 -10.62 -2.48
N VAL A 110 10.44 -9.78 -2.10
CA VAL A 110 10.18 -8.63 -1.22
C VAL A 110 9.13 -7.70 -1.83
N LYS A 111 9.29 -7.35 -3.12
CA LYS A 111 8.33 -6.49 -3.82
C LYS A 111 6.94 -7.11 -3.95
N ALA A 112 6.88 -8.41 -4.20
CA ALA A 112 5.64 -9.14 -4.42
C ALA A 112 4.85 -9.43 -3.13
N MET A 113 5.47 -9.26 -1.95
CA MET A 113 4.80 -9.50 -0.68
C MET A 113 3.84 -8.36 -0.34
N GLU A 114 2.57 -8.71 -0.20
CA GLU A 114 1.52 -7.79 0.21
C GLU A 114 0.50 -8.49 1.13
N GLU A 115 -0.04 -7.74 2.10
CA GLU A 115 -1.21 -8.13 2.88
C GLU A 115 -2.10 -6.89 3.06
N ASP A 116 -3.30 -6.92 2.47
CA ASP A 116 -4.22 -5.78 2.35
C ASP A 116 -3.58 -4.55 1.68
N ASP A 117 -3.25 -3.52 2.46
CA ASP A 117 -2.68 -2.24 2.02
C ASP A 117 -1.18 -2.12 2.30
N VAL A 118 -0.59 -3.16 2.93
CA VAL A 118 0.81 -3.19 3.32
C VAL A 118 1.63 -3.92 2.26
N ALA A 119 2.57 -3.19 1.67
CA ALA A 119 3.61 -3.73 0.79
C ALA A 119 4.90 -2.91 0.96
N VAL A 120 6.05 -3.52 0.72
CA VAL A 120 7.35 -2.84 0.79
C VAL A 120 7.50 -1.91 -0.42
N LYS A 121 7.58 -0.60 -0.16
CA LYS A 121 7.73 0.45 -1.19
C LYS A 121 9.13 1.01 -1.24
N PHE A 122 9.80 1.10 -0.08
CA PHE A 122 11.16 1.61 0.02
C PHE A 122 12.07 0.72 0.87
N ALA A 123 13.38 0.88 0.71
CA ALA A 123 14.38 0.25 1.54
C ALA A 123 15.55 1.21 1.85
N PHE A 124 15.96 1.28 3.11
CA PHE A 124 17.25 1.85 3.49
C PHE A 124 18.31 0.73 3.57
N ILE A 125 19.44 0.89 2.89
CA ILE A 125 20.44 -0.16 2.74
C ILE A 125 21.75 0.33 3.36
N LYS A 126 22.31 -0.43 4.32
CA LYS A 126 23.60 -0.10 4.92
C LYS A 126 24.66 -0.05 3.85
N ALA A 127 25.38 1.06 3.76
CA ALA A 127 26.50 1.20 2.83
C ALA A 127 27.83 1.09 3.56
N THR A 128 28.01 1.89 4.61
CA THR A 128 29.29 2.03 5.28
C THR A 128 29.14 2.18 6.78
N GLU A 129 30.22 1.88 7.51
CA GLU A 129 30.32 2.07 8.96
C GLU A 129 31.70 2.64 9.31
N GLY A 130 31.72 3.72 10.09
CA GLY A 130 32.97 4.39 10.45
C GLY A 130 33.79 4.79 9.22
N MET A 131 35.11 4.57 9.24
CA MET A 131 35.99 5.08 8.18
C MET A 131 36.38 4.05 7.11
N PHE A 132 36.18 2.75 7.36
CA PHE A 132 36.80 1.70 6.52
C PHE A 132 35.92 0.47 6.26
N ASN A 133 34.73 0.38 6.86
CA ASN A 133 33.88 -0.79 6.70
C ASN A 133 32.80 -0.50 5.65
N VAL A 134 32.83 -1.24 4.54
CA VAL A 134 31.72 -1.30 3.57
C VAL A 134 30.89 -2.53 3.90
N ASP A 135 29.56 -2.39 3.89
CA ASP A 135 28.68 -3.54 4.06
C ASP A 135 28.84 -4.50 2.86
N PRO A 136 29.15 -5.79 3.10
CA PRO A 136 29.46 -6.74 2.03
C PRO A 136 28.29 -7.02 1.08
N TYR A 137 27.06 -6.75 1.49
CA TYR A 137 25.86 -6.90 0.65
C TYR A 137 25.40 -5.59 0.01
N PHE A 138 25.99 -4.44 0.36
CA PHE A 138 25.56 -3.12 -0.14
C PHE A 138 25.44 -3.08 -1.66
N GLN A 139 26.52 -3.35 -2.40
CA GLN A 139 26.53 -3.22 -3.86
C GLN A 139 25.49 -4.12 -4.54
N ARG A 140 25.26 -5.31 -3.99
CA ARG A 140 24.24 -6.22 -4.50
C ARG A 140 22.84 -5.66 -4.24
N ASN A 141 22.56 -5.25 -3.00
CA ASN A 141 21.25 -4.73 -2.62
C ASN A 141 20.94 -3.42 -3.34
N TRP A 142 21.90 -2.50 -3.39
CA TRP A 142 21.80 -1.21 -4.09
C TRP A 142 21.50 -1.37 -5.57
N ARG A 143 21.99 -2.45 -6.20
CA ARG A 143 21.74 -2.74 -7.62
C ARG A 143 20.44 -3.50 -7.87
N GLU A 144 20.07 -4.44 -7.00
CA GLU A 144 18.96 -5.36 -7.26
C GLU A 144 17.61 -4.86 -6.72
N ALA A 145 17.60 -4.06 -5.65
CA ALA A 145 16.37 -3.51 -5.09
C ALA A 145 15.65 -2.54 -6.05
N PRO A 146 16.33 -1.55 -6.68
CA PRO A 146 15.68 -0.66 -7.65
C PRO A 146 15.13 -1.40 -8.87
N LYS A 147 15.83 -2.45 -9.35
CA LYS A 147 15.34 -3.29 -10.46
C LYS A 147 14.04 -4.03 -10.14
N ALA A 148 13.78 -4.29 -8.85
CA ALA A 148 12.51 -4.85 -8.39
C ALA A 148 11.43 -3.77 -8.17
N GLY A 149 11.72 -2.49 -8.41
CA GLY A 149 10.78 -1.40 -8.18
C GLY A 149 10.65 -1.00 -6.70
N ILE A 150 11.73 -1.16 -5.93
CA ILE A 150 11.86 -0.66 -4.56
C ILE A 150 12.67 0.64 -4.60
N ILE A 151 12.13 1.71 -4.01
CA ILE A 151 12.81 3.00 -3.88
C ILE A 151 13.88 2.88 -2.79
N CYS A 152 15.12 3.27 -3.09
CA CYS A 152 16.26 2.97 -2.22
C CYS A 152 16.88 4.23 -1.62
N GLY A 153 17.30 4.14 -0.36
CA GLY A 153 18.19 5.09 0.29
C GLY A 153 19.37 4.35 0.91
N ALA A 154 20.53 5.00 1.02
CA ALA A 154 21.69 4.40 1.66
C ALA A 154 21.92 5.03 3.03
N TYR A 155 22.41 4.23 3.98
CA TYR A 155 22.78 4.75 5.30
C TYR A 155 24.23 4.47 5.69
N HIS A 156 24.77 5.40 6.48
CA HIS A 156 26.09 5.32 7.09
C HIS A 156 25.98 5.14 8.61
N TYR A 157 26.51 4.05 9.14
CA TYR A 157 26.60 3.84 10.59
C TYR A 157 27.73 4.68 11.18
N PHE A 158 27.36 5.75 11.88
CA PHE A 158 28.27 6.76 12.38
C PHE A 158 28.99 6.32 13.65
N LYS A 159 30.30 6.55 13.70
CA LYS A 159 31.13 6.35 14.89
C LYS A 159 31.62 7.70 15.41
N PRO A 160 31.05 8.22 16.51
CA PRO A 160 31.34 9.57 17.03
C PRO A 160 32.81 9.83 17.37
N LYS A 161 33.55 8.80 17.79
CA LYS A 161 34.99 8.88 18.09
C LYS A 161 35.87 9.10 16.85
N LYS A 162 35.29 9.14 15.65
CA LYS A 162 35.99 9.26 14.37
C LYS A 162 35.56 10.57 13.70
N SER A 163 36.43 11.08 12.83
CA SER A 163 36.15 12.32 12.11
C SER A 163 34.92 12.18 11.21
N GLY A 164 33.93 13.05 11.40
CA GLY A 164 32.72 13.11 10.59
C GLY A 164 33.01 13.44 9.13
N LEU A 165 34.03 14.26 8.87
CA LEU A 165 34.46 14.59 7.50
C LEU A 165 34.96 13.36 6.75
N TRP A 166 35.78 12.52 7.40
CA TRP A 166 36.30 11.30 6.78
C TRP A 166 35.20 10.27 6.58
N GLN A 167 34.29 10.12 7.54
CA GLN A 167 33.10 9.28 7.41
C GLN A 167 32.21 9.72 6.24
N ALA A 168 31.94 11.02 6.10
CA ALA A 168 31.13 11.56 5.00
C ALA A 168 31.78 11.34 3.63
N LYS A 169 33.10 11.59 3.52
CA LYS A 169 33.86 11.30 2.30
C LYS A 169 33.81 9.82 1.94
N PHE A 170 34.03 8.94 2.91
CA PHE A 170 34.01 7.49 2.70
C PHE A 170 32.62 7.01 2.25
N PHE A 171 31.56 7.54 2.85
CA PHE A 171 30.19 7.25 2.46
C PHE A 171 29.90 7.68 1.01
N LEU A 172 30.24 8.90 0.62
CA LEU A 172 30.05 9.40 -0.76
C LEU A 172 30.99 8.78 -1.80
N GLN A 173 32.12 8.21 -1.37
CA GLN A 173 32.97 7.40 -2.26
C GLN A 173 32.35 6.04 -2.55
N THR A 174 31.57 5.50 -1.60
CA THR A 174 30.96 4.17 -1.70
C THR A 174 29.61 4.22 -2.41
N VAL A 175 28.82 5.27 -2.19
CA VAL A 175 27.47 5.42 -2.72
C VAL A 175 27.44 6.52 -3.77
N LYS A 176 26.85 6.21 -4.92
CA LYS A 176 26.45 7.20 -5.92
C LYS A 176 24.93 7.32 -5.87
N PHE A 177 24.46 8.49 -5.48
CA PHE A 177 23.05 8.82 -5.45
C PHE A 177 22.60 9.35 -6.82
N GLU A 178 21.42 8.92 -7.24
CA GLU A 178 20.79 9.29 -8.51
C GLU A 178 19.39 9.86 -8.27
N ALA A 179 18.83 10.51 -9.29
CA ALA A 179 17.46 11.00 -9.22
C ALA A 179 16.48 9.83 -8.99
N GLY A 180 15.56 10.00 -8.04
CA GLY A 180 14.64 8.97 -7.60
C GLY A 180 15.10 8.17 -6.37
N ASP A 181 16.34 8.31 -5.93
CA ASP A 181 16.80 7.76 -4.64
C ASP A 181 16.24 8.57 -3.47
N LEU A 182 16.14 7.93 -2.30
CA LEU A 182 15.93 8.61 -1.03
C LEU A 182 17.20 9.34 -0.58
N PRO A 183 17.06 10.40 0.25
CA PRO A 183 18.19 11.14 0.76
C PRO A 183 19.20 10.26 1.52
N PRO A 184 20.49 10.65 1.54
CA PRO A 184 21.50 9.95 2.32
C PRO A 184 21.12 9.94 3.81
N VAL A 185 21.35 8.83 4.50
CA VAL A 185 21.07 8.70 5.94
C VAL A 185 22.36 8.63 6.74
N VAL A 186 22.41 9.34 7.88
CA VAL A 186 23.38 9.10 8.95
C VAL A 186 22.70 8.40 10.12
N ASP A 187 23.23 7.26 10.53
CA ASP A 187 22.75 6.45 11.64
C ASP A 187 23.63 6.71 12.86
N ILE A 188 23.05 7.30 13.93
CA ILE A 188 23.73 7.66 15.17
C ILE A 188 22.93 7.20 16.40
N GLU A 189 23.47 6.21 17.11
CA GLU A 189 22.77 5.54 18.21
C GLU A 189 23.47 5.63 19.57
N GLU A 190 24.75 6.02 19.58
CA GLU A 190 25.59 5.95 20.76
C GLU A 190 26.60 7.10 20.80
N LEU A 191 27.04 7.51 22.00
CA LEU A 191 28.14 8.47 22.17
C LEU A 191 29.52 7.82 22.00
N ASN A 192 29.60 6.49 22.12
CA ASN A 192 30.85 5.75 22.06
C ASN A 192 31.92 6.23 23.06
N GLY A 193 31.55 6.86 24.17
CA GLY A 193 32.47 7.32 25.22
C GLY A 193 33.18 8.64 24.93
N ILE A 194 32.62 9.51 24.07
CA ILE A 194 32.97 10.93 23.99
C ILE A 194 31.83 11.79 24.54
N SER A 195 32.07 13.09 24.75
CA SER A 195 31.02 14.00 25.18
C SER A 195 29.96 14.20 24.08
N SER A 196 28.73 14.55 24.49
CA SER A 196 27.67 14.84 23.53
C SER A 196 27.99 16.07 22.66
N ALA A 197 28.75 17.04 23.19
CA ALA A 197 29.19 18.21 22.42
C ALA A 197 30.16 17.83 21.29
N GLU A 198 31.15 16.97 21.57
CA GLU A 198 32.09 16.47 20.56
C GLU A 198 31.37 15.62 19.51
N MET A 199 30.45 14.74 19.94
CA MET A 199 29.63 13.96 19.00
C MET A 199 28.82 14.86 18.07
N ARG A 200 28.15 15.89 18.60
CA ARG A 200 27.39 16.84 17.79
C ARG A 200 28.26 17.61 16.81
N LEU A 201 29.47 17.98 17.21
CA LEU A 201 30.41 18.66 16.32
C LEU A 201 30.78 17.77 15.14
N GLU A 202 31.16 16.51 15.38
CA GLU A 202 31.51 15.59 14.29
C GLU A 202 30.30 15.23 13.42
N LEU A 203 29.11 15.09 14.02
CA LEU A 203 27.86 14.86 13.29
C LEU A 203 27.52 16.06 12.38
N GLN A 204 27.64 17.30 12.87
CA GLN A 204 27.44 18.50 12.05
C GLN A 204 28.42 18.54 10.87
N VAL A 205 29.68 18.17 11.10
CA VAL A 205 30.70 18.12 10.03
C VAL A 205 30.33 17.08 8.98
N PHE A 206 29.81 15.92 9.40
CA PHE A 206 29.29 14.90 8.48
C PHE A 206 28.13 15.46 7.64
N LEU A 207 27.08 15.96 8.30
CA LEU A 207 25.85 16.43 7.67
C LEU A 207 26.11 17.54 6.65
N THR A 208 26.86 18.56 7.07
CA THR A 208 27.20 19.71 6.21
C THR A 208 28.08 19.31 5.03
N HIS A 209 28.95 18.30 5.18
CA HIS A 209 29.73 17.80 4.06
C HIS A 209 28.89 17.07 3.02
N ILE A 210 27.94 16.23 3.47
CA ILE A 210 27.02 15.54 2.56
C ILE A 210 26.17 16.56 1.82
N GLU A 211 25.51 17.47 2.54
CA GLU A 211 24.63 18.49 1.97
C GLU A 211 25.37 19.35 0.91
N LYS A 212 26.60 19.78 1.22
CA LYS A 212 27.44 20.52 0.27
C LYS A 212 27.78 19.73 -1.01
N LYS A 213 27.82 18.40 -0.94
CA LYS A 213 28.23 17.54 -2.05
C LYS A 213 27.08 17.00 -2.87
N THR A 214 25.91 16.84 -2.27
CA THR A 214 24.72 16.27 -2.91
C THR A 214 23.62 17.29 -3.16
N ASP A 215 23.71 18.49 -2.57
CA ASP A 215 22.62 19.49 -2.55
C ASP A 215 21.32 18.96 -1.93
N VAL A 216 21.45 17.94 -1.08
CA VAL A 216 20.34 17.21 -0.46
C VAL A 216 20.58 17.14 1.05
N LYS A 217 19.56 17.51 1.83
CA LYS A 217 19.60 17.37 3.29
C LYS A 217 19.59 15.88 3.67
N PRO A 218 20.60 15.38 4.40
CA PRO A 218 20.61 14.01 4.89
C PRO A 218 19.50 13.77 5.92
N ILE A 219 19.01 12.54 5.99
CA ILE A 219 18.14 12.06 7.07
C ILE A 219 19.01 11.64 8.25
N ILE A 220 18.59 11.96 9.47
CA ILE A 220 19.21 11.44 10.71
C ILE A 220 18.38 10.26 11.20
N TYR A 221 19.00 9.08 11.31
CA TYR A 221 18.44 7.95 12.02
C TYR A 221 18.98 7.88 13.45
N THR A 222 18.09 7.62 14.41
CA THR A 222 18.47 7.45 15.82
C THR A 222 17.33 6.84 16.65
N GLY A 223 17.64 6.28 17.82
CA GLY A 223 16.64 5.89 18.81
C GLY A 223 15.96 7.08 19.50
N LEU A 224 14.67 6.96 19.83
CA LEU A 224 13.88 8.07 20.42
C LEU A 224 14.49 8.66 21.71
N SER A 225 15.04 7.82 22.59
CA SER A 225 15.68 8.30 23.83
C SER A 225 16.96 9.08 23.52
N PHE A 226 17.81 8.55 22.63
CA PHE A 226 19.04 9.20 22.22
C PHE A 226 18.77 10.57 21.55
N TYR A 227 17.75 10.64 20.69
CA TYR A 227 17.29 11.90 20.11
C TYR A 227 16.96 12.94 21.19
N LYS A 228 16.12 12.56 22.15
CA LYS A 228 15.67 13.46 23.24
C LYS A 228 16.83 13.96 24.09
N ASP A 229 17.78 13.08 24.39
CA ASP A 229 18.87 13.38 25.29
C ASP A 229 19.98 14.22 24.62
N TYR A 230 20.23 14.02 23.32
CA TYR A 230 21.46 14.53 22.69
C TYR A 230 21.28 15.33 21.40
N LEU A 231 20.15 15.21 20.69
CA LEU A 231 19.99 15.76 19.33
C LEU A 231 18.87 16.81 19.22
N LYS A 232 17.80 16.69 20.01
CA LYS A 232 16.68 17.63 19.99
C LYS A 232 17.16 19.07 20.25
N GLY A 233 16.74 20.01 19.40
CA GLY A 233 17.13 21.42 19.50
C GLY A 233 18.46 21.76 18.81
N TYR A 234 19.17 20.79 18.24
CA TYR A 234 20.45 21.00 17.54
C TYR A 234 20.39 20.73 16.03
N PHE A 235 19.52 19.80 15.60
CA PHE A 235 19.45 19.33 14.20
C PHE A 235 18.01 19.24 13.68
N ASP A 236 17.11 20.07 14.22
CA ASP A 236 15.67 20.00 13.94
C ASP A 236 15.33 20.37 12.47
N GLU A 237 16.28 20.95 11.74
CA GLU A 237 16.18 21.25 10.32
C GLU A 237 16.47 20.06 9.39
N TYR A 238 16.95 18.94 9.93
CA TYR A 238 17.21 17.70 9.19
C TYR A 238 16.03 16.73 9.32
N PRO A 239 15.64 16.03 8.23
CA PRO A 239 14.61 15.00 8.32
C PRO A 239 14.98 13.91 9.33
N LEU A 240 14.06 13.58 10.23
CA LEU A 240 14.27 12.57 11.27
C LEU A 240 13.65 11.22 10.90
N TRP A 241 14.45 10.16 11.01
CA TRP A 241 14.03 8.76 11.05
C TRP A 241 14.26 8.25 12.48
N VAL A 242 13.20 7.82 13.16
CA VAL A 242 13.29 7.45 14.58
C VAL A 242 13.01 5.97 14.81
N ALA A 243 13.84 5.33 15.62
CA ALA A 243 13.58 3.99 16.14
C ALA A 243 12.85 4.06 17.48
N HIS A 244 11.69 3.39 17.54
CA HIS A 244 10.94 3.21 18.77
C HIS A 244 10.01 2.00 18.63
N TYR A 245 10.47 0.86 19.12
CA TYR A 245 9.82 -0.43 18.90
C TYR A 245 8.64 -0.67 19.84
N HIS A 246 7.65 -1.44 19.34
CA HIS A 246 6.59 -2.06 20.14
C HIS A 246 5.70 -1.08 20.93
N GLN A 247 5.44 0.12 20.42
CA GLN A 247 4.72 1.18 21.14
C GLN A 247 3.48 1.63 20.38
N PRO A 248 2.29 1.72 21.02
CA PRO A 248 1.00 1.94 20.36
C PRO A 248 0.93 3.26 19.58
N ARG A 249 1.77 4.24 19.96
CA ARG A 249 2.05 5.45 19.20
C ARG A 249 3.48 5.87 19.49
N LEU A 250 4.14 6.44 18.50
CA LEU A 250 5.35 7.20 18.74
C LEU A 250 5.01 8.38 19.66
N LYS A 251 5.68 8.47 20.82
CA LYS A 251 5.48 9.55 21.80
C LYS A 251 6.27 10.79 21.38
N MET A 252 5.90 11.32 20.22
CA MET A 252 6.48 12.51 19.59
C MET A 252 5.40 13.21 18.75
N PRO A 253 5.38 14.56 18.71
CA PRO A 253 4.43 15.30 17.88
C PRO A 253 4.44 14.85 16.40
N ALA A 254 3.25 14.77 15.81
CA ALA A 254 3.11 14.50 14.38
C ALA A 254 3.66 15.69 13.59
N GLY A 255 4.83 15.54 12.96
CA GLY A 255 5.53 16.60 12.24
C GLY A 255 7.04 16.60 12.49
N ASP A 256 7.45 16.09 13.65
CA ASP A 256 8.87 16.10 14.07
C ASP A 256 9.67 14.93 13.45
N TRP A 257 9.02 14.06 12.67
CA TRP A 257 9.64 12.89 12.04
C TRP A 257 9.05 12.57 10.67
N HIS A 258 9.86 11.88 9.88
CA HIS A 258 9.59 11.49 8.50
C HIS A 258 9.49 9.97 8.36
N PHE A 259 10.34 9.23 9.06
CA PHE A 259 10.31 7.76 9.09
C PHE A 259 10.28 7.24 10.52
N TRP A 260 9.62 6.12 10.73
CA TRP A 260 9.58 5.45 12.03
C TRP A 260 9.84 3.97 11.87
N GLN A 261 10.95 3.51 12.45
CA GLN A 261 11.26 2.09 12.61
C GLN A 261 10.51 1.59 13.85
N HIS A 262 9.45 0.82 13.63
CA HIS A 262 8.50 0.44 14.68
C HIS A 262 8.61 -1.04 15.08
N SER A 263 9.38 -1.82 14.33
CA SER A 263 9.58 -3.25 14.56
C SER A 263 10.93 -3.71 14.02
N ASP A 264 11.54 -4.65 14.73
CA ASP A 264 12.80 -5.35 14.44
C ASP A 264 12.60 -6.84 14.08
N LYS A 265 11.34 -7.28 14.03
CA LYS A 265 10.94 -8.71 13.99
C LYS A 265 10.11 -9.09 12.77
N ALA A 266 10.08 -8.26 11.74
CA ALA A 266 9.26 -8.54 10.56
C ALA A 266 9.78 -9.77 9.83
N LYS A 267 8.86 -10.58 9.32
CA LYS A 267 9.15 -11.64 8.35
C LYS A 267 8.76 -11.15 6.98
N ILE A 268 9.67 -11.24 6.02
CA ILE A 268 9.41 -10.82 4.65
C ILE A 268 9.87 -11.91 3.69
N SER A 269 8.98 -12.29 2.77
CA SER A 269 9.29 -13.23 1.69
C SER A 269 10.52 -12.76 0.91
N GLY A 270 11.49 -13.66 0.73
CA GLY A 270 12.78 -13.33 0.13
C GLY A 270 13.88 -12.91 1.11
N ILE A 271 13.58 -12.81 2.41
CA ILE A 271 14.56 -12.57 3.48
C ILE A 271 14.45 -13.72 4.49
N ASN A 272 15.54 -14.45 4.70
CA ASN A 272 15.56 -15.63 5.59
C ASN A 272 15.71 -15.26 7.08
N HIS A 273 15.95 -13.98 7.37
CA HIS A 273 16.13 -13.42 8.70
C HIS A 273 14.98 -12.47 9.03
N VAL A 274 14.84 -12.12 10.31
CA VAL A 274 13.98 -11.01 10.67
C VAL A 274 14.56 -9.69 10.13
N VAL A 275 13.68 -8.75 9.84
CA VAL A 275 14.04 -7.47 9.25
C VAL A 275 13.31 -6.33 9.96
N ASP A 276 13.98 -5.18 9.98
CA ASP A 276 13.45 -3.94 10.48
C ASP A 276 12.35 -3.41 9.54
N PHE A 277 11.28 -2.88 10.14
CA PHE A 277 10.11 -2.42 9.41
C PHE A 277 9.74 -0.99 9.77
N ASN A 278 9.49 -0.22 8.71
CA ASN A 278 9.39 1.22 8.75
C ASN A 278 8.08 1.70 8.16
N VAL A 279 7.59 2.81 8.69
CA VAL A 279 6.53 3.61 8.08
C VAL A 279 7.03 5.01 7.77
N PHE A 280 6.50 5.59 6.70
CA PHE A 280 6.69 7.00 6.38
C PHE A 280 5.52 7.86 6.89
N ASN A 281 5.84 9.07 7.36
CA ASN A 281 4.90 10.05 7.87
C ASN A 281 4.42 11.02 6.77
N GLY A 282 3.55 10.50 5.90
CA GLY A 282 2.95 11.28 4.82
C GLY A 282 2.23 10.42 3.78
N ASP A 283 1.66 11.09 2.79
CA ASP A 283 1.10 10.47 1.59
C ASP A 283 2.17 10.29 0.49
N SER A 284 1.75 9.81 -0.67
CA SER A 284 2.63 9.59 -1.82
C SER A 284 3.28 10.88 -2.33
N LEU A 285 2.58 12.01 -2.31
CA LEU A 285 3.14 13.29 -2.80
C LEU A 285 4.26 13.78 -1.88
N LYS A 286 4.06 13.69 -0.56
CA LYS A 286 5.10 14.04 0.40
C LYS A 286 6.28 13.08 0.30
N PHE A 287 6.03 11.80 0.07
CA PHE A 287 7.09 10.82 -0.14
C PHE A 287 7.90 11.10 -1.41
N ASP A 288 7.25 11.36 -2.53
CA ASP A 288 7.92 11.71 -3.80
C ASP A 288 8.72 13.00 -3.68
N SER A 289 8.29 13.95 -2.85
CA SER A 289 9.03 15.19 -2.59
C SER A 289 10.34 14.99 -1.83
N MET A 290 10.52 13.84 -1.15
CA MET A 290 11.76 13.48 -0.49
C MET A 290 12.81 12.95 -1.47
N LEU A 291 12.40 12.49 -2.65
CA LEU A 291 13.32 11.87 -3.60
C LEU A 291 14.27 12.90 -4.19
N ILE A 292 15.51 12.48 -4.39
CA ILE A 292 16.54 13.28 -5.07
C ILE A 292 16.07 13.58 -6.49
N ARG A 293 16.30 14.82 -6.95
CA ARG A 293 15.86 15.33 -8.25
C ARG A 293 16.99 15.45 -9.25
#